data_AF-S4PDW6-F1
#
_entry.id   AF-S4PDW6-F1
#
_cell.length_a   1.000
_cell.length_b   1.000
_cell.length_c   1.000
_cell.angle_alpha   90.00
_cell.angle_beta   90.00
_cell.angle_gamma   90.00
#
_symmetry.space_group_name_H-M   'P 1'
#
loop_
_entity.id
_entity.type
_entity.pdbx_description
1 polymer ?
#
loop_
_entity_poly.entity_id
_entity_poly.type
_entity_poly.pdbx_seq_one_letter_code
_entity_poly.pdbx_strand_id
1 'polypeptide(L)'
;MSDRKPGAIPSRWLKCPRKATGLFADQFLAFKAPLDSRYNDQVQDIYRFTPTMLFDSVKSFKRKLGLWIDLTYTSRFYDKAEIE
;
A
#
# COMPACT_ATOMS: atom_id res chain seq x y z
N MET A 1 -11.66 3.24 -20.37
CA MET A 1 -12.29 4.08 -19.33
C MET A 1 -11.37 5.26 -19.12
N SER A 2 -11.87 6.50 -19.22
CA SER A 2 -11.04 7.71 -19.18
C SER A 2 -10.06 7.71 -18.00
N ASP A 3 -8.77 7.83 -18.29
CA ASP A 3 -7.67 7.98 -17.33
C ASP A 3 -7.86 9.23 -16.46
N ARG A 4 -8.72 9.14 -15.45
CA ARG A 4 -8.79 10.16 -14.41
C ARG A 4 -7.54 10.01 -13.56
N LYS A 5 -6.62 10.97 -13.70
CA LYS A 5 -5.45 11.07 -12.83
C LYS A 5 -5.87 10.99 -11.37
N PRO A 6 -5.17 10.23 -10.52
CA PRO A 6 -5.65 9.87 -9.18
C PRO A 6 -5.47 11.01 -8.15
N GLY A 7 -5.19 12.24 -8.61
CA GLY A 7 -4.82 13.38 -7.78
C GLY A 7 -3.37 13.28 -7.28
N ALA A 8 -2.99 14.21 -6.41
CA ALA A 8 -1.67 14.24 -5.81
C ALA A 8 -1.46 13.10 -4.78
N ILE A 9 -0.22 12.65 -4.62
CA ILE A 9 0.15 11.76 -3.51
C ILE A 9 -0.09 12.44 -2.15
N PRO A 10 -0.35 11.68 -1.07
CA PRO A 10 -0.51 12.27 0.26
C PRO A 10 0.75 13.00 0.74
N SER A 11 0.56 14.05 1.52
CA SER A 11 1.67 14.78 2.15
C SER A 11 2.50 13.85 3.04
N ARG A 12 3.83 14.04 3.03
CA ARG A 12 4.81 13.23 3.81
C ARG A 12 4.83 11.73 3.49
N TRP A 13 4.12 11.27 2.46
CA TRP A 13 4.04 9.84 2.12
C TRP A 13 5.36 9.28 1.58
N LEU A 14 6.09 10.07 0.78
CA LEU A 14 7.26 9.61 0.01
C LEU A 14 8.34 8.96 0.90
N LYS A 15 8.69 9.62 2.00
CA LYS A 15 9.72 9.17 2.96
C LYS A 15 9.15 8.42 4.17
N CYS A 16 7.84 8.29 4.27
CA CYS A 16 7.21 7.47 5.31
C CYS A 16 7.58 5.98 5.08
N PRO A 17 8.02 5.25 6.12
CA PRO A 17 8.29 3.82 6.01
C PRO A 17 7.09 3.05 5.46
N ARG A 18 7.33 2.06 4.60
CA ARG A 18 6.26 1.29 3.94
C ARG A 18 5.41 0.51 4.93
N LYS A 19 6.07 -0.19 5.85
CA LYS A 19 5.47 -1.13 6.82
C LYS A 19 6.31 -1.19 8.08
N ALA A 20 5.73 -1.71 9.15
CA ALA A 20 6.46 -2.07 10.35
C ALA A 20 7.50 -3.18 10.07
N THR A 21 8.57 -3.19 10.86
CA THR A 21 9.64 -4.19 10.77
C THR A 21 9.20 -5.55 11.32
N GLY A 22 8.36 -5.55 12.36
CA GLY A 22 7.79 -6.75 12.97
C GLY A 22 6.26 -6.73 13.01
N LEU A 23 5.70 -7.83 13.52
CA LEU A 23 4.28 -7.96 13.80
C LEU A 23 3.98 -7.45 15.20
N PHE A 24 2.89 -6.70 15.36
CA PHE A 24 2.35 -6.34 16.66
C PHE A 24 1.44 -7.47 17.14
N ALA A 25 1.64 -7.89 18.40
CA ALA A 25 0.92 -9.01 19.00
C ALA A 25 0.94 -10.29 18.13
N ASP A 26 2.01 -10.50 17.35
CA ASP A 26 2.17 -11.60 16.39
C ASP A 26 1.05 -11.76 15.35
N GLN A 27 0.18 -10.76 15.20
CA GLN A 27 -1.03 -10.82 14.38
C GLN A 27 -1.15 -9.63 13.41
N PHE A 28 -0.73 -8.45 13.82
CA PHE A 28 -0.96 -7.22 13.06
C PHE A 28 0.31 -6.72 12.37
N LEU A 29 0.22 -6.46 11.07
CA LEU A 29 1.25 -5.74 10.32
C LEU A 29 0.72 -4.33 10.03
N ALA A 30 1.35 -3.31 10.61
CA ALA A 30 1.03 -1.93 10.26
C ALA A 30 1.78 -1.50 8.99
N PHE A 31 1.12 -0.73 8.13
CA PHE A 31 1.70 -0.19 6.90
C PHE A 31 1.03 1.12 6.49
N LYS A 32 1.74 1.96 5.74
CA LYS A 32 1.14 3.17 5.14
C LYS A 32 0.25 2.77 3.96
N ALA A 33 -0.70 3.60 3.56
CA ALA A 33 -1.54 3.30 2.39
C ALA A 33 -0.68 3.04 1.14
N PRO A 34 -0.77 1.88 0.48
CA PRO A 34 -0.07 1.65 -0.79
C PRO A 34 -0.67 2.53 -1.89
N LEU A 35 0.14 2.83 -2.91
CA LEU A 35 -0.28 3.56 -4.10
C LEU A 35 -0.12 2.63 -5.30
N ASP A 36 -1.17 2.47 -6.09
CA ASP A 36 -1.12 1.65 -7.31
C ASP A 36 -0.39 2.36 -8.46
N SER A 37 -0.35 1.68 -9.61
CA SER A 37 0.37 2.13 -10.81
C SER A 37 -0.07 3.50 -11.33
N ARG A 38 -1.28 3.98 -10.97
CA ARG A 38 -1.78 5.31 -11.38
C ARG A 38 -0.93 6.45 -10.83
N TYR A 39 -0.10 6.20 -9.81
CA TYR A 39 0.80 7.18 -9.20
C TYR A 39 2.26 7.07 -9.68
N ASN A 40 2.58 6.17 -10.62
CA ASN A 40 3.96 5.92 -11.05
C ASN A 40 4.65 7.16 -11.65
N ASP A 41 3.90 8.05 -12.29
CA ASP A 41 4.41 9.33 -12.83
C ASP A 41 4.77 10.35 -11.74
N GLN A 42 4.25 10.18 -10.52
CA GLN A 42 4.49 11.06 -9.37
C GLN A 42 5.49 10.49 -8.37
N VAL A 43 5.78 9.19 -8.45
CA VAL A 43 6.58 8.46 -7.46
C VAL A 43 7.72 7.72 -8.15
N GLN A 44 8.95 8.15 -7.87
CA GLN A 44 10.14 7.45 -8.32
C GLN A 44 10.15 6.01 -7.82
N ASP A 45 10.66 5.09 -8.64
CA ASP A 45 10.69 3.64 -8.40
C ASP A 45 11.14 3.25 -6.99
N ILE A 46 12.18 3.91 -6.47
CA ILE A 46 12.75 3.64 -5.14
C ILE A 46 11.75 3.88 -4.01
N TYR A 47 10.77 4.76 -4.19
CA TYR A 47 9.77 5.12 -3.19
C TYR A 47 8.42 4.44 -3.43
N ARG A 48 8.25 3.68 -4.52
CA ARG A 48 7.00 2.98 -4.83
C ARG A 48 6.65 1.96 -3.74
N PHE A 49 5.36 1.80 -3.53
CA PHE A 49 4.81 0.83 -2.61
C PHE A 49 3.39 0.46 -3.05
N THR A 50 3.29 -0.62 -3.82
CA THR A 50 2.02 -1.13 -4.36
C THR A 50 1.43 -2.22 -3.45
N PRO A 51 0.15 -2.57 -3.60
CA PRO A 51 -0.44 -3.72 -2.91
C PRO A 51 0.35 -5.03 -3.10
N THR A 52 0.77 -5.33 -4.33
CA THR A 52 1.58 -6.52 -4.65
C THR A 52 2.86 -6.59 -3.80
N MET A 53 3.57 -5.46 -3.64
CA MET A 53 4.79 -5.41 -2.82
C MET A 53 4.50 -5.75 -1.35
N LEU A 54 3.32 -5.41 -0.82
CA LEU A 54 2.94 -5.78 0.54
C LEU A 54 2.66 -7.28 0.63
N PHE A 55 1.89 -7.86 -0.30
CA PHE A 55 1.64 -9.30 -0.32
C PHE A 55 2.93 -10.12 -0.41
N ASP A 56 3.87 -9.71 -1.26
CA ASP A 56 5.18 -10.36 -1.37
C ASP A 56 5.99 -10.22 -0.08
N SER A 57 5.92 -9.07 0.58
CA SER A 57 6.53 -8.91 1.90
C SER A 57 5.87 -9.76 2.97
N VAL A 58 4.57 -10.07 2.89
CA VAL A 58 3.92 -10.92 3.89
C VAL A 58 4.37 -12.37 3.76
N LYS A 59 4.67 -12.83 2.54
CA LYS A 59 5.23 -14.17 2.29
C LYS A 59 6.54 -14.41 3.05
N SER A 60 7.38 -13.39 3.22
CA SER A 60 8.64 -13.52 3.98
C SER A 60 8.43 -13.80 5.47
N PHE A 61 7.28 -13.45 6.03
CA PHE A 61 6.92 -13.78 7.42
C PHE A 61 6.38 -15.21 7.57
N LYS A 62 6.29 -16.00 6.48
CA LYS A 62 5.64 -17.33 6.47
C LYS A 62 4.20 -17.29 7.00
N ARG A 63 3.51 -16.16 6.78
CA ARG A 63 2.10 -15.93 7.15
C ARG A 63 1.27 -15.67 5.90
N LYS A 64 -0.04 -15.86 6.01
CA LYS A 64 -1.03 -15.42 5.02
C LYS A 64 -1.71 -14.16 5.56
N LEU A 65 -1.87 -13.14 4.73
CA LEU A 65 -2.71 -12.00 5.07
C LEU A 65 -4.18 -12.45 5.01
N GLY A 66 -4.86 -12.43 6.15
CA GLY A 66 -6.26 -12.87 6.26
C GLY A 66 -7.28 -11.75 6.18
N LEU A 67 -6.88 -10.52 6.53
CA LEU A 67 -7.76 -9.35 6.57
C LEU A 67 -6.95 -8.10 6.23
N TRP A 68 -7.52 -7.25 5.38
CA TRP A 68 -7.00 -5.93 5.07
C TRP A 68 -7.94 -4.87 5.62
N ILE A 69 -7.48 -4.11 6.62
CA ILE A 69 -8.26 -3.02 7.22
C ILE A 69 -7.74 -1.69 6.68
N ASP A 70 -8.48 -1.10 5.74
CA ASP A 70 -8.20 0.24 5.23
C ASP A 70 -8.92 1.30 6.08
N LEU A 71 -8.13 2.14 6.77
CA LEU A 71 -8.63 3.23 7.61
C LEU A 71 -8.64 4.58 6.88
N THR A 72 -8.34 4.60 5.58
CA THR A 72 -8.38 5.84 4.81
C THR A 72 -9.83 6.19 4.44
N TYR A 73 -10.15 7.48 4.47
CA TYR A 73 -11.46 7.98 4.04
C TYR A 73 -11.49 8.28 2.53
N THR A 74 -10.97 7.35 1.71
CA THR A 74 -10.95 7.48 0.25
C THR A 74 -10.71 6.13 -0.42
N SER A 75 -11.08 5.99 -1.69
CA SER A 75 -10.83 4.79 -2.51
C SER A 75 -9.83 5.04 -3.65
N ARG A 76 -9.14 6.20 -3.65
CA ARG A 76 -8.30 6.62 -4.78
C ARG A 76 -6.89 6.04 -4.79
N PHE A 77 -6.43 5.44 -3.69
CA PHE A 77 -5.01 5.08 -3.53
C PHE A 77 -4.62 3.80 -4.27
N TYR A 78 -5.52 2.82 -4.28
CA TYR A 78 -5.35 1.56 -4.98
C TYR A 78 -6.73 1.03 -5.39
N ASP A 79 -6.77 0.12 -6.37
CA ASP A 79 -7.99 -0.62 -6.66
C ASP A 79 -8.22 -1.69 -5.59
N LYS A 80 -9.41 -1.69 -4.97
CA LYS A 80 -9.77 -2.68 -3.94
C LYS A 80 -9.83 -4.09 -4.50
N ALA A 81 -10.10 -4.24 -5.80
CA ALA A 81 -10.08 -5.54 -6.47
C ALA A 81 -8.66 -6.17 -6.54
N GLU A 82 -7.59 -5.42 -6.27
CA GLU A 82 -6.24 -5.99 -6.12
C GLU A 82 -6.04 -6.68 -4.76
N ILE A 83 -6.97 -6.45 -3.81
CA ILE A 83 -6.91 -6.98 -2.44
C ILE A 83 -7.92 -8.10 -2.20
N GLU A 84 -9.13 -7.92 -2.70
CA GLU A 84 -10.30 -8.81 -2.54
C GLU A 84 -10.20 -10.08 -3.41
#